data_AF-A0A090VML1-F1
#
_entry.id   AF-A0A090VML1-F1
#
_cell.length_a   1.000
_cell.length_b   1.000
_cell.length_c   1.000
_cell.angle_alpha   90.00
_cell.angle_beta   90.00
_cell.angle_gamma   90.00
#
_symmetry.space_group_name_H-M   'P 1'
#
loop_
_entity.id
_entity.type
_entity.pdbx_description
1 polymer ?
#
loop_
_entity_poly.entity_id
_entity_poly.type
_entity_poly.pdbx_seq_one_letter_code
_entity_poly.pdbx_strand_id
1 'polypeptide(L)' 'MTEAWETIKKHPKVKVTVDTFFWGFVFFRKEQVREDFIIRV' A
#
# COMPACT_ATOMS: atom_id res chain seq x y z
N MET A 1 7.01 7.14 -8.44
CA MET A 1 6.78 6.23 -7.30
C MET A 1 8.13 5.78 -6.80
N THR A 2 8.51 6.19 -5.59
CA THR A 2 9.83 5.95 -5.00
C THR A 2 10.14 4.45 -4.88
N GLU A 3 11.40 4.06 -5.03
CA GLU A 3 11.85 2.66 -4.97
C GLU A 3 11.51 1.98 -3.62
N ALA A 4 11.54 2.77 -2.54
CA ALA A 4 11.10 2.36 -1.22
C ALA A 4 9.61 1.95 -1.19
N TRP A 5 8.74 2.64 -1.92
CA TRP A 5 7.30 2.34 -1.96
C TRP A 5 7.03 0.99 -2.63
N GLU A 6 7.68 0.72 -3.77
CA GLU A 6 7.57 -0.57 -4.45
C GLU A 6 8.07 -1.73 -3.58
N THR A 7 9.12 -1.49 -2.79
CA THR A 7 9.63 -2.46 -1.82
C THR A 7 8.62 -2.73 -0.71
N ILE A 8 7.99 -1.68 -0.17
CA ILE A 8 6.97 -1.81 0.89
C ILE A 8 5.75 -2.56 0.37
N LYS A 9 5.24 -2.24 -0.82
CA LYS A 9 4.11 -2.98 -1.41
C LYS A 9 4.44 -4.47 -1.56
N LYS A 10 5.66 -4.83 -1.97
CA LYS A 10 6.07 -6.24 -2.14
C LYS A 10 6.17 -7.03 -0.84
N HIS A 11 6.20 -6.36 0.32
CA HIS A 11 6.38 -7.01 1.59
C HIS A 11 5.19 -7.93 1.95
N PRO A 12 5.41 -9.22 2.30
CA PRO A 12 4.33 -10.22 2.44
C PRO A 12 3.35 -9.95 3.59
N LYS A 13 3.73 -9.13 4.57
CA LYS A 13 2.83 -8.69 5.65
C LYS A 13 1.89 -7.56 5.25
N VAL A 14 2.19 -6.84 4.16
CA VAL A 14 1.36 -5.75 3.67
C VAL A 14 0.17 -6.33 2.94
N LYS A 15 -1.03 -5.92 3.37
CA LYS A 15 -2.28 -6.37 2.76
C LYS A 15 -3.04 -5.25 2.11
N VAL A 16 -3.07 -4.06 2.71
CA VAL A 16 -3.72 -2.92 2.08
C VAL A 16 -2.73 -1.78 1.93
N THR A 17 -2.65 -1.21 0.74
CA THR A 17 -1.92 0.04 0.49
C THR A 17 -2.89 1.09 -0.02
N VAL A 18 -2.71 2.33 0.43
CA VAL A 18 -3.49 3.47 -0.05
C VAL A 18 -2.52 4.56 -0.45
N ASP A 19 -2.53 4.91 -1.72
CA ASP A 19 -1.72 5.97 -2.31
C ASP A 19 -2.59 7.21 -2.53
N THR A 20 -2.23 8.34 -1.92
CA THR A 20 -2.90 9.64 -2.06
C THR A 20 -2.06 10.66 -2.83
N PHE A 21 -1.17 10.21 -3.74
CA PHE A 21 -0.23 10.99 -4.56
C PHE A 21 0.90 11.66 -3.78
N PHE A 22 0.61 12.26 -2.61
CA PHE A 22 1.61 12.84 -1.72
C PHE A 22 1.95 11.93 -0.53
N TRP A 23 1.01 11.11 -0.06
CA TRP A 23 1.17 10.26 1.12
C TRP A 23 0.82 8.81 0.78
N GLY A 24 1.47 7.87 1.47
CA GLY A 24 1.23 6.44 1.34
C GLY A 24 0.87 5.83 2.69
N PHE A 25 -0.28 5.18 2.79
CA PHE A 25 -0.70 4.43 3.96
C PHE A 25 -0.56 2.93 3.72
N VAL A 26 -0.17 2.20 4.75
CA VAL A 26 0.12 0.77 4.68
C VAL A 26 -0.52 0.08 5.88
N PHE A 27 -1.32 -0.96 5.62
CA PHE A 27 -2.01 -1.71 6.66
C PHE A 27 -1.57 -3.17 6.66
N PHE A 28 -1.35 -3.67 7.88
CA PHE A 28 -1.00 -5.05 8.19
C PHE A 28 -2.19 -5.72 8.89
N ARG A 29 -3.14 -6.25 8.11
CA ARG A 29 -4.31 -6.97 8.64
C ARG A 29 -4.31 -8.41 8.10
N LYS A 30 -4.63 -9.40 8.93
CA LYS A 30 -4.57 -10.82 8.50
C LYS A 30 -5.83 -11.30 7.75
N GLU A 31 -6.99 -10.69 8.03
CA GLU A 31 -8.28 -11.16 7.52
C GLU A 31 -8.65 -10.59 6.14
N GLN A 32 -8.03 -9.48 5.72
CA GLN A 32 -8.34 -8.83 4.45
C GLN A 32 -7.46 -9.35 3.31
N VAL A 33 -8.04 -9.45 2.11
CA VAL A 33 -7.33 -9.79 0.88
C VAL A 33 -6.37 -8.65 0.52
N ARG A 34 -5.36 -8.95 -0.30
CA ARG A 34 -4.41 -7.92 -0.72
C ARG A 34 -5.08 -6.94 -1.69
N GLU A 35 -5.11 -5.66 -1.33
CA GLU A 35 -5.76 -4.59 -2.10
C GLU A 35 -4.88 -3.33 -2.14
N ASP A 36 -4.75 -2.73 -3.31
CA ASP A 36 -3.95 -1.53 -3.52
C ASP A 36 -4.87 -0.43 -4.07
N PHE A 37 -5.09 0.62 -3.27
CA PHE A 37 -5.95 1.75 -3.61
C PHE A 37 -5.12 2.95 -4.05
N ILE A 38 -5.57 3.61 -5.12
CA ILE A 38 -4.97 4.85 -5.61
C ILE A 38 -6.07 5.90 -5.61
N ILE A 39 -5.96 6.86 -4.69
CA ILE A 39 -6.86 8.01 -4.59
C ILE A 39 -6.33 9.08 -5.54
N ARG A 40 -7.14 9.40 -6.54
CA ARG A 40 -6.93 10.51 -7.47
C ARG A 40 -8.05 11.52 -7.24
N VAL A 41 -7.70 12.77 -6.96
CA VAL A 41 -8.63 13.91 -6.92
C VAL A 41 -8.66 14.56 -8.30
#